data_AF-A0A914NCB4-F1
#
_entry.id   AF-A0A914NCB4-F1
#
_cell.length_a   1.000
_cell.length_b   1.000
_cell.length_c   1.000
_cell.angle_alpha   90.00
_cell.angle_beta   90.00
_cell.angle_gamma   90.00
#
_symmetry.space_group_name_H-M   'P 1'
#
loop_
_entity.id
_entity.type
_entity.pdbx_description
1 polymer ?
#
loop_
_entity_poly.entity_id
_entity_poly.type
_entity_poly.pdbx_seq_one_letter_code
_entity_poly.pdbx_strand_id
1 'polypeptide(L)'
;MAKSFRLKFPPNLLKHKKEKILAELLAIRLRECLRKQRGNYWMRMEKRLLQNEKENGGEEKNNEREIKGEDRTECREGLVQEQIACMNVYAFSCQFIQPSFPFRLVPTRIIVQEARLAEDGAEKCKKFVGIQTAVQRNLKRRQQVAQKRNFI
;
A
#
# COMPACT_ATOMS: atom_id res chain seq x y z
N MET A 1 -13.35 -14.59 -4.05
CA MET A 1 -12.66 -14.44 -2.75
C MET A 1 -13.20 -13.26 -1.94
N ALA A 2 -12.97 -11.98 -2.30
CA ALA A 2 -13.43 -10.84 -1.48
C ALA A 2 -14.96 -10.74 -1.28
N LYS A 3 -15.77 -11.11 -2.29
CA LYS A 3 -17.25 -11.16 -2.14
C LYS A 3 -17.70 -12.28 -1.18
N SER A 4 -17.02 -13.43 -1.23
CA SER A 4 -17.28 -14.60 -0.38
C SER A 4 -16.94 -14.36 1.09
N PHE A 5 -16.05 -13.41 1.36
CA PHE A 5 -15.60 -13.05 2.71
C PHE A 5 -16.76 -12.59 3.60
N ARG A 6 -17.68 -11.77 3.06
CA ARG A 6 -18.86 -11.30 3.80
C ARG A 6 -19.83 -12.42 4.14
N LEU A 7 -19.94 -13.43 3.28
CA LEU A 7 -20.91 -14.52 3.42
C LEU A 7 -20.56 -15.49 4.56
N LYS A 8 -19.33 -15.46 5.06
CA LYS A 8 -18.85 -16.34 6.11
C LYS A 8 -18.98 -15.77 7.52
N PHE A 9 -19.34 -14.50 7.65
CA PHE A 9 -19.66 -13.93 8.96
C PHE A 9 -21.03 -14.45 9.40
N PRO A 10 -21.15 -15.01 10.62
CA PRO A 10 -22.43 -15.45 11.14
C PRO A 10 -23.48 -14.34 11.06
N PRO A 11 -24.75 -14.64 10.67
CA PRO A 11 -25.76 -13.61 10.47
C PRO A 11 -26.02 -12.75 11.71
N ASN A 12 -25.92 -13.36 12.89
CA ASN A 12 -26.01 -12.70 14.20
C ASN A 12 -24.86 -11.72 14.46
N LEU A 13 -23.65 -11.97 13.96
CA LEU A 13 -22.55 -11.01 13.99
C LEU A 13 -22.81 -9.85 13.03
N LEU A 14 -23.37 -10.10 11.85
CA LEU A 14 -23.69 -9.05 10.87
C LEU A 14 -24.86 -8.14 11.28
N LYS A 15 -25.67 -8.52 12.27
CA LYS A 15 -26.73 -7.67 12.84
C LYS A 15 -26.17 -6.45 13.57
N HIS A 16 -24.94 -6.52 14.06
CA HIS A 16 -24.29 -5.41 14.73
C HIS A 16 -23.53 -4.54 13.72
N LYS A 17 -23.76 -3.20 13.78
CA LYS A 17 -23.16 -2.24 12.84
C LYS A 17 -21.63 -2.31 12.78
N LYS A 18 -20.96 -2.57 13.92
CA LYS A 18 -19.48 -2.56 14.03
C LYS A 18 -18.85 -3.73 13.27
N GLU A 19 -19.47 -4.89 13.32
CA GLU A 19 -19.03 -6.13 12.70
C GLU A 19 -19.29 -6.14 11.19
N LYS A 20 -20.38 -5.50 10.75
CA LYS A 20 -20.60 -5.23 9.33
C LYS A 20 -19.45 -4.38 8.76
N ILE A 21 -19.14 -3.25 9.41
CA ILE A 21 -18.02 -2.36 9.02
C ILE A 21 -16.70 -3.13 8.96
N LEU A 22 -16.49 -4.05 9.90
CA LEU A 22 -15.31 -4.93 9.96
C LEU A 22 -15.16 -5.80 8.71
N ALA A 23 -16.25 -6.46 8.30
CA ALA A 23 -16.27 -7.30 7.11
C ALA A 23 -16.09 -6.47 5.82
N GLU A 24 -16.58 -5.22 5.79
CA GLU A 24 -16.35 -4.32 4.66
C GLU A 24 -14.89 -3.87 4.59
N LEU A 25 -14.30 -3.48 5.72
CA LEU A 25 -12.89 -3.08 5.83
C LEU A 25 -11.98 -4.18 5.31
N LEU A 26 -12.18 -5.42 5.79
CA LEU A 26 -11.38 -6.57 5.36
C LEU A 26 -11.55 -6.87 3.86
N ALA A 27 -12.77 -6.76 3.32
CA ALA A 27 -13.02 -6.98 1.91
C ALA A 27 -12.36 -5.91 1.01
N ILE A 28 -12.37 -4.65 1.43
CA ILE A 28 -11.68 -3.54 0.75
C ILE A 28 -10.18 -3.77 0.78
N ARG A 29 -9.62 -4.06 1.96
CA ARG A 29 -8.17 -4.26 2.15
C ARG A 29 -7.67 -5.47 1.37
N LEU A 30 -8.38 -6.60 1.42
CA LEU A 30 -8.05 -7.78 0.61
C LEU A 30 -8.02 -7.46 -0.90
N ARG A 31 -8.98 -6.65 -1.39
CA ARG A 31 -9.00 -6.26 -2.81
C ARG A 31 -7.78 -5.43 -3.19
N GLU A 32 -7.41 -4.47 -2.35
CA GLU A 32 -6.21 -3.65 -2.55
C GLU A 32 -4.93 -4.49 -2.51
N CYS A 33 -4.80 -5.38 -1.52
CA CYS A 33 -3.66 -6.28 -1.41
C CYS A 33 -3.52 -7.18 -2.65
N LEU A 34 -4.61 -7.78 -3.12
CA LEU A 34 -4.61 -8.60 -4.34
C LEU A 34 -4.24 -7.79 -5.59
N ARG A 35 -4.74 -6.55 -5.70
CA ARG A 35 -4.40 -5.64 -6.80
C ARG A 35 -2.91 -5.30 -6.79
N LYS A 36 -2.36 -4.96 -5.61
CA LYS A 36 -0.94 -4.65 -5.41
C LYS A 36 -0.05 -5.87 -5.69
N GLN A 37 -0.44 -7.06 -5.22
CA GLN A 37 0.27 -8.31 -5.48
C GLN A 37 0.33 -8.65 -6.97
N ARG A 38 -0.81 -8.64 -7.68
CA ARG A 38 -0.87 -8.90 -9.14
C ARG A 38 -0.04 -7.88 -9.93
N GLY A 39 -0.04 -6.63 -9.48
CA GLY A 39 0.75 -5.57 -10.09
C GLY A 39 2.22 -5.55 -9.65
N ASN A 40 2.70 -6.53 -8.87
CA ASN A 40 4.05 -6.54 -8.31
C ASN A 40 4.46 -5.19 -7.69
N TYR A 41 3.51 -4.56 -6.97
CA TYR A 41 3.62 -3.18 -6.51
C TYR A 41 4.83 -2.97 -5.60
N TRP A 42 5.00 -3.84 -4.59
CA TRP A 42 6.06 -3.68 -3.58
C TRP A 42 7.45 -3.73 -4.22
N MET A 43 7.73 -4.73 -5.06
CA MET A 43 9.00 -4.81 -5.78
C MET A 43 9.25 -3.61 -6.71
N ARG A 44 8.21 -3.12 -7.38
CA ARG A 44 8.33 -1.92 -8.23
C ARG A 44 8.62 -0.66 -7.42
N MET A 45 8.07 -0.55 -6.21
CA MET A 45 8.34 0.58 -5.32
C MET A 45 9.74 0.50 -4.72
N GLU A 46 10.18 -0.68 -4.29
CA GLU A 46 11.55 -0.89 -3.81
C GLU A 46 12.59 -0.47 -4.86
N LYS A 47 12.37 -0.86 -6.14
CA LYS A 47 13.23 -0.43 -7.25
C LYS A 47 13.25 1.10 -7.40
N ARG A 48 12.13 1.79 -7.19
CA ARG A 48 12.05 3.26 -7.26
C ARG A 48 12.77 3.92 -6.10
N LEU A 49 12.67 3.36 -4.90
CA LEU A 49 13.40 3.84 -3.72
C LEU A 49 14.91 3.72 -3.95
N LEU A 50 15.38 2.56 -4.40
CA LEU A 50 16.79 2.32 -4.74
C LEU A 50 17.29 3.24 -5.87
N GLN A 51 16.47 3.47 -6.90
CA GLN A 51 16.85 4.39 -7.98
C GLN A 51 16.96 5.82 -7.46
N ASN A 52 16.03 6.25 -6.61
CA ASN A 52 16.09 7.59 -6.02
C ASN A 52 17.29 7.77 -5.09
N GLU A 53 17.66 6.73 -4.32
CA GLU A 53 18.87 6.73 -3.48
C GLU A 53 20.15 6.91 -4.32
N LYS A 54 20.23 6.27 -5.50
CA LYS A 54 21.37 6.41 -6.42
C LYS A 54 21.44 7.78 -7.09
N GLU A 55 20.30 8.32 -7.50
CA GLU A 55 20.22 9.62 -8.18
C GLU A 55 20.50 10.80 -7.23
N ASN A 56 20.12 10.67 -5.96
CA ASN A 56 20.31 11.71 -4.93
C ASN A 56 21.61 11.53 -4.12
N GLY A 57 22.64 10.93 -4.73
CA GLY A 57 23.84 10.41 -4.07
C GLY A 57 24.33 11.19 -2.84
N GLY A 58 24.12 10.61 -1.65
CA GLY A 58 24.85 10.87 -0.40
C GLY A 58 24.80 12.28 0.23
N GLU A 59 24.41 13.32 -0.49
CA GLU A 59 24.42 14.69 0.02
C GLU A 59 23.02 15.16 0.42
N GLU A 60 22.90 15.50 1.69
CA GLU A 60 21.76 16.17 2.30
C GLU A 60 21.65 17.60 1.72
N LYS A 61 21.01 17.75 0.56
CA LYS A 61 20.75 19.06 -0.03
C LYS A 61 19.45 19.62 0.51
N ASN A 62 19.56 20.74 1.23
CA ASN A 62 18.50 21.48 1.90
C ASN A 62 17.56 22.24 0.93
N ASN A 63 17.09 21.58 -0.13
CA ASN A 63 16.05 22.15 -0.99
C ASN A 63 14.69 21.56 -0.63
N GLU A 64 13.69 22.42 -0.38
CA GLU A 64 12.31 22.08 0.01
C GLU A 64 11.53 21.18 -0.98
N ARG A 65 12.13 20.81 -2.12
CA ARG A 65 11.50 20.01 -3.20
C ARG A 65 12.22 18.71 -3.54
N GLU A 66 13.22 18.32 -2.76
CA GLU A 66 13.87 17.01 -2.88
C GLU A 66 13.24 16.00 -1.93
N ILE A 67 13.23 14.74 -2.36
CA ILE A 67 12.76 13.64 -1.51
C ILE A 67 13.75 13.50 -0.35
N LYS A 68 13.32 13.82 0.86
CA LYS A 68 14.16 13.71 2.07
C LYS A 68 14.52 12.25 2.34
N GLY A 69 15.67 12.04 2.97
CA GLY A 69 16.08 10.70 3.43
C GLY A 69 15.04 10.04 4.32
N GLU A 70 14.47 10.81 5.24
CA GLU A 70 13.38 10.37 6.13
C GLU A 70 12.15 9.86 5.37
N ASP A 71 11.69 10.59 4.34
CA ASP A 71 10.52 10.18 3.53
C ASP A 71 10.78 8.85 2.79
N ARG A 72 12.04 8.58 2.42
CA ARG A 72 12.42 7.30 1.79
C ARG A 72 12.40 6.17 2.80
N THR A 73 13.01 6.36 3.96
CA THR A 73 13.08 5.37 5.03
C THR A 73 11.68 5.03 5.52
N GLU A 74 10.85 6.05 5.78
CA GLU A 74 9.45 5.88 6.19
C GLU A 74 8.65 5.09 5.14
N CYS A 75 8.81 5.40 3.85
CA CYS A 75 8.18 4.62 2.80
C CYS A 75 8.71 3.19 2.74
N ARG A 76 10.02 2.95 2.86
CA ARG A 76 10.58 1.58 2.85
C ARG A 76 10.03 0.74 3.99
N GLU A 77 9.98 1.28 5.20
CA GLU A 77 9.36 0.62 6.36
C GLU A 77 7.86 0.35 6.12
N GLY A 78 7.14 1.35 5.62
CA GLY A 78 5.72 1.21 5.27
C GLY A 78 5.47 0.15 4.20
N LEU A 79 6.39 0.02 3.23
CA LEU A 79 6.33 -0.96 2.16
C LEU A 79 6.41 -2.40 2.71
N VAL A 80 7.38 -2.64 3.59
CA VAL A 80 7.58 -3.95 4.23
C VAL A 80 6.38 -4.28 5.13
N GLN A 81 5.96 -3.32 5.96
CA GLN A 81 4.79 -3.45 6.82
C GLN A 81 3.54 -3.78 6.00
N GLU A 82 3.27 -3.04 4.92
CA GLU A 82 2.13 -3.27 4.05
C GLU A 82 2.20 -4.66 3.41
N GLN A 83 3.36 -5.06 2.90
CA GLN A 83 3.51 -6.34 2.22
C GLN A 83 3.23 -7.51 3.18
N ILE A 84 3.81 -7.49 4.39
CA ILE A 84 3.59 -8.52 5.40
C ILE A 84 2.11 -8.57 5.78
N ALA A 85 1.52 -7.42 6.11
CA ALA A 85 0.13 -7.33 6.52
C ALA A 85 -0.83 -7.80 5.41
N CYS A 86 -0.54 -7.47 4.15
CA CYS A 86 -1.31 -7.95 3.01
C CYS A 86 -1.22 -9.47 2.83
N MET A 87 -0.05 -10.08 3.06
CA MET A 87 0.09 -11.54 3.04
C MET A 87 -0.72 -12.20 4.14
N ASN A 88 -0.74 -11.61 5.34
CA ASN A 88 -1.57 -12.08 6.45
C ASN A 88 -3.06 -12.01 6.11
N VAL A 89 -3.54 -10.85 5.64
CA VAL A 89 -4.94 -10.67 5.19
C VAL A 89 -5.31 -11.68 4.11
N TYR A 90 -4.43 -11.93 3.14
CA TYR A 90 -4.64 -12.93 2.11
C TYR A 90 -4.72 -14.35 2.69
N ALA A 91 -3.74 -14.76 3.50
CA ALA A 91 -3.69 -16.08 4.10
C ALA A 91 -4.93 -16.37 4.96
N PHE A 92 -5.34 -15.41 5.80
CA PHE A 92 -6.59 -15.51 6.55
C PHE A 92 -7.80 -15.62 5.63
N SER A 93 -7.80 -14.91 4.50
CA SER A 93 -8.91 -14.96 3.56
C SER A 93 -9.08 -16.33 2.87
N CYS A 94 -8.01 -17.11 2.75
CA CYS A 94 -8.04 -18.44 2.14
C CYS A 94 -8.92 -19.44 2.91
N GLN A 95 -9.01 -19.32 4.24
CA GLN A 95 -9.85 -20.20 5.05
C GLN A 95 -11.34 -20.12 4.66
N PHE A 96 -11.77 -19.01 4.05
CA PHE A 96 -13.16 -18.80 3.63
C PHE A 96 -13.48 -19.46 2.29
N ILE A 97 -12.48 -19.95 1.55
CA ILE A 97 -12.69 -20.77 0.36
C ILE A 97 -13.21 -22.15 0.77
N GLN A 98 -12.82 -22.66 1.94
CA GLN A 98 -13.28 -23.95 2.44
C GLN A 98 -14.60 -23.80 3.21
N PRO A 99 -15.72 -24.38 2.73
CA PRO A 99 -17.02 -24.26 3.39
C PRO A 99 -17.04 -24.84 4.80
N SER A 100 -16.31 -25.94 5.03
CA SER A 100 -16.20 -26.65 6.30
C SER A 100 -15.44 -25.90 7.40
N PHE A 101 -14.64 -24.89 7.04
CA PHE A 101 -13.88 -24.14 8.04
C PHE A 101 -14.80 -23.15 8.79
N PRO A 102 -14.91 -23.27 10.13
CA PRO A 102 -15.81 -22.45 10.93
C PRO A 102 -15.21 -21.06 11.19
N PHE A 103 -16.09 -20.06 11.31
CA PHE A 103 -15.69 -18.71 11.70
C PHE A 103 -15.16 -18.68 13.15
N ARG A 104 -14.07 -17.95 13.39
CA ARG A 104 -13.51 -17.73 14.73
C ARG A 104 -13.29 -16.24 14.98
N LEU A 105 -13.82 -15.74 16.09
CA LEU A 105 -13.81 -14.31 16.42
C LEU A 105 -12.40 -13.77 16.71
N VAL A 106 -11.58 -14.50 17.47
CA VAL A 106 -10.23 -14.04 17.85
C VAL A 106 -9.32 -13.89 16.63
N PRO A 107 -9.16 -14.88 15.74
CA PRO A 107 -8.44 -14.70 14.47
C PRO A 107 -8.99 -13.54 13.63
N THR A 108 -10.30 -13.31 13.67
CA THR A 108 -10.92 -12.18 12.95
C THR A 108 -10.47 -10.82 13.51
N ARG A 109 -10.28 -10.69 14.82
CA ARG A 109 -9.78 -9.42 15.41
C ARG A 109 -8.32 -9.17 15.04
N ILE A 110 -7.50 -10.21 15.04
CA ILE A 110 -6.09 -10.12 14.62
C ILE A 110 -6.01 -9.65 13.18
N ILE A 111 -6.79 -10.25 12.27
CA ILE A 111 -6.72 -9.87 10.86
C ILE A 111 -7.18 -8.44 10.59
N VAL A 112 -8.02 -7.87 11.46
CA VAL A 112 -8.44 -6.47 11.35
C VAL A 112 -7.28 -5.54 11.68
N GLN A 113 -6.47 -5.91 12.68
CA GLN A 113 -5.26 -5.17 12.99
C GLN A 113 -4.29 -5.24 11.80
N GLU A 114 -4.10 -6.41 11.21
CA GLU A 114 -3.32 -6.57 9.97
C GLU A 114 -3.87 -5.68 8.84
N ALA A 115 -5.18 -5.65 8.65
CA ALA A 115 -5.80 -4.82 7.62
C ALA A 115 -5.59 -3.31 7.86
N ARG A 116 -5.50 -2.87 9.12
CA ARG A 116 -5.12 -1.49 9.47
C ARG A 116 -3.65 -1.24 9.26
N LEU A 117 -2.78 -2.17 9.66
CA LEU A 117 -1.33 -2.08 9.41
C LEU A 117 -1.02 -1.99 7.92
N ALA A 118 -1.78 -2.69 7.07
CA ALA A 118 -1.65 -2.58 5.62
C ALA A 118 -2.03 -1.18 5.11
N GLU A 119 -3.07 -0.57 5.67
CA GLU A 119 -3.47 0.80 5.36
C GLU A 119 -2.43 1.81 5.81
N ASP A 120 -1.99 1.73 7.06
CA ASP A 120 -0.97 2.62 7.62
C ASP A 120 0.35 2.52 6.84
N GLY A 121 0.75 1.30 6.47
CA GLY A 121 1.93 1.08 5.61
C GLY A 121 1.78 1.70 4.22
N ALA A 122 0.57 1.65 3.64
CA ALA A 122 0.29 2.27 2.36
C ALA A 122 0.34 3.81 2.43
N GLU A 123 -0.12 4.41 3.53
CA GLU A 123 -0.07 5.87 3.74
C GLU A 123 1.37 6.39 3.80
N LYS A 124 2.27 5.67 4.49
CA LYS A 124 3.70 6.03 4.62
C LYS A 124 4.38 6.25 3.25
N CYS A 125 4.01 5.47 2.23
CA CYS A 125 4.54 5.67 0.88
C CYS A 125 3.82 6.73 0.02
N LYS A 126 2.62 7.21 0.39
CA LYS A 126 1.89 8.17 -0.44
C LYS A 126 2.63 9.48 -0.62
N LYS A 127 3.28 9.96 0.45
CA LYS A 127 4.06 11.20 0.43
C LYS A 127 5.24 11.09 -0.54
N PHE A 128 6.02 10.01 -0.43
CA PHE A 128 7.12 9.71 -1.37
C PHE A 128 6.63 9.68 -2.83
N VAL A 129 5.55 8.94 -3.11
CA VAL A 129 4.99 8.84 -4.48
C VAL A 129 4.51 10.19 -5.01
N GLY A 130 3.89 11.00 -4.16
CA GLY A 130 3.43 12.35 -4.51
C GLY A 130 4.59 13.26 -4.91
N ILE A 131 5.63 13.32 -4.07
CA ILE A 131 6.84 14.13 -4.33
C ILE A 131 7.54 13.63 -5.60
N GLN A 132 7.76 12.32 -5.73
CA GLN A 132 8.40 11.73 -6.91
C GLN A 132 7.66 12.09 -8.21
N THR A 133 6.34 12.03 -8.19
CA THR A 133 5.51 12.39 -9.36
C THR A 133 5.63 13.87 -9.71
N ALA A 134 5.68 14.75 -8.71
CA ALA A 134 5.89 16.18 -8.91
C ALA A 134 7.28 16.49 -9.49
N VAL A 135 8.33 15.85 -8.98
CA VAL A 135 9.71 15.98 -9.47
C VAL A 135 9.79 15.56 -10.94
N GLN A 136 9.24 14.39 -11.30
CA GLN A 136 9.23 13.91 -12.69
C GLN A 136 8.50 14.86 -13.65
N ARG A 137 7.37 15.44 -13.23
CA ARG A 137 6.64 16.43 -14.05
C ARG A 137 7.46 17.69 -14.28
N ASN A 138 8.16 18.18 -13.25
CA ASN A 138 9.00 19.36 -13.36
C ASN A 138 10.21 19.12 -14.26
N LEU A 139 10.86 17.95 -14.17
CA LEU A 139 11.96 17.56 -15.05
C LEU A 139 11.53 17.53 -16.52
N LYS A 140 10.37 16.91 -16.82
CA LYS A 140 9.81 16.89 -18.19
C LYS A 140 9.54 18.30 -18.72
N ARG A 141 8.97 19.19 -17.89
CA ARG A 141 8.74 20.60 -18.29
C ARG A 141 10.05 21.32 -18.61
N ARG A 142 11.09 21.15 -17.79
CA ARG A 142 12.41 21.75 -18.03
C ARG A 142 13.03 21.24 -19.34
N GLN A 143 12.94 19.94 -19.62
CA GLN A 143 13.43 19.34 -20.86
C GLN A 143 12.70 19.88 -22.10
N GLN A 144 11.38 20.05 -22.03
CA GLN A 144 10.60 20.64 -23.13
C GLN A 144 10.96 22.11 -23.40
N VAL A 145 11.21 22.89 -22.34
CA VAL A 145 11.66 24.30 -22.49
C VAL A 145 13.07 24.36 -23.06
N ALA A 146 13.98 23.49 -22.62
CA ALA A 146 15.34 23.41 -23.12
C ALA A 146 15.39 22.98 -24.60
N GLN A 147 14.58 21.98 -25.00
CA GLN A 147 14.45 21.59 -26.40
C GLN A 147 13.95 22.77 -27.26
N LYS A 148 12.91 23.49 -26.83
CA LYS A 148 12.41 24.66 -27.58
C LYS A 148 13.43 25.78 -27.76
N ARG A 149 14.38 25.95 -26.81
CA ARG A 149 15.44 26.96 -26.90
C ARG A 149 16.57 26.58 -27.86
N ASN A 150 16.76 25.30 -28.18
CA ASN A 150 17.79 24.83 -29.11
C ASN A 150 17.31 24.82 -30.59
N PHE A 151 16.05 25.18 -30.86
CA PHE A 151 15.46 25.25 -32.20
C PHE A 151 15.24 26.70 -32.69
N ILE A 152 15.75 27.69 -31.95
CA ILE A 152 15.79 29.12 -32.31
C ILE A 152 17.26 29.50 -32.45
#